data_AF-A0A072PGI7-F1
#
_entry.id   AF-A0A072PGI7-F1
#
_cell.length_a   1.000
_cell.length_b   1.000
_cell.length_c   1.000
_cell.angle_alpha   90.00
_cell.angle_beta   90.00
_cell.angle_gamma   90.00
#
_symmetry.space_group_name_H-M   'P 1'
#
loop_
_entity.id
_entity.type
_entity.pdbx_description
1 polymer ?
#
loop_
_entity_poly.entity_id
_entity_poly.type
_entity_poly.pdbx_seq_one_letter_code
_entity_poly.pdbx_strand_id
1 'polypeptide(L)'
;MGLKEAQNYPEDFDGIPAGAPGWWETRLLPFLVRQDFLNLPSPAPGHLTAPMFLLLLQEMVTQCDPQDGVTDGIIMQPTSCNFSPEALLCSPDRTKASGCFKQPQIDTINRLLNDWTDSKGNLIFPALAMGSYFRNNSDVQDALAHIATTYIVNMLLNDTNWDWRTFNDSLVLLADRIDPCNANTDQFDMTPFKQRGGKSNSLSRIERRVRSATSEHLLLQQCRRVHGPISFRLLPAVPHP
;
A
#
# COMPACT_ATOMS: atom_id res chain seq x y z
N MET A 1 -14.61 7.48 -2.04
CA MET A 1 -16.04 7.82 -2.12
C MET A 1 -16.62 8.16 -0.76
N GLY A 2 -16.87 7.23 0.17
CA GLY A 2 -17.50 7.58 1.46
C GLY A 2 -16.82 8.71 2.24
N LEU A 3 -15.48 8.70 2.34
CA LEU A 3 -14.76 9.81 2.97
C LEU A 3 -14.85 11.14 2.19
N LYS A 4 -15.04 11.10 0.87
CA LYS A 4 -15.19 12.29 0.04
C LYS A 4 -16.57 12.92 0.22
N GLU A 5 -17.61 12.09 0.36
CA GLU A 5 -18.94 12.55 0.77
C GLU A 5 -18.88 13.23 2.14
N ALA A 6 -18.19 12.62 3.11
CA ALA A 6 -18.02 13.23 4.43
C ALA A 6 -17.33 14.61 4.40
N GLN A 7 -16.43 14.83 3.43
CA GLN A 7 -15.71 16.10 3.26
C GLN A 7 -16.53 17.15 2.53
N ASN A 8 -17.20 16.77 1.44
CA ASN A 8 -17.88 17.70 0.54
C ASN A 8 -19.36 17.90 0.86
N TYR A 9 -20.03 16.85 1.33
CA TYR A 9 -21.47 16.79 1.59
C TYR A 9 -21.72 16.17 2.97
N PRO A 10 -21.23 16.83 4.04
CA PRO A 10 -21.33 16.30 5.39
C PRO A 10 -22.77 16.00 5.79
N GLU A 11 -23.77 16.60 5.15
CA GLU A 11 -25.20 16.47 5.39
C GLU A 11 -25.83 15.13 4.93
N ASP A 12 -25.21 14.43 3.98
CA ASP A 12 -25.85 13.33 3.25
C ASP A 12 -25.98 12.05 4.07
N PHE A 13 -25.09 11.84 5.04
CA PHE A 13 -25.07 10.63 5.86
C PHE A 13 -24.84 10.93 7.34
N ASP A 14 -25.53 10.21 8.20
CA ASP A 14 -25.22 10.19 9.64
C ASP A 14 -24.10 9.19 9.98
N GLY A 15 -23.84 8.24 9.07
CA GLY A 15 -22.93 7.11 9.27
C GLY A 15 -22.22 6.69 7.99
N ILE A 16 -20.88 6.64 7.99
CA ILE A 16 -20.08 6.28 6.80
C ILE A 16 -19.11 5.13 7.12
N PRO A 17 -19.39 3.90 6.66
CA PRO A 17 -18.42 2.82 6.67
C PRO A 17 -17.41 3.00 5.51
N ALA A 18 -16.16 3.30 5.83
CA ALA A 18 -15.08 3.49 4.86
C ALA A 18 -14.10 2.30 4.90
N GLY A 19 -14.35 1.26 4.12
CA GLY A 19 -13.47 0.10 4.03
C GLY A 19 -12.28 0.34 3.08
N ALA A 20 -11.06 0.32 3.60
CA ALA A 20 -9.83 0.74 2.91
C ALA A 20 -10.03 1.92 1.96
N PRO A 21 -10.06 3.15 2.46
CA PRO A 21 -10.20 4.31 1.59
C PRO A 21 -8.94 4.50 0.72
N GLY A 22 -9.12 4.61 -0.60
CA GLY A 22 -8.12 5.21 -1.49
C GLY A 22 -8.16 6.72 -1.32
N TRP A 23 -7.62 7.22 -0.21
CA TRP A 23 -7.75 8.63 0.14
C TRP A 23 -6.71 9.51 -0.55
N TRP A 24 -5.60 8.93 -1.02
CA TRP A 24 -4.49 9.65 -1.65
C TRP A 24 -4.27 9.12 -3.07
N GLU A 25 -5.30 9.17 -3.91
CA GLU A 25 -5.34 8.55 -5.24
C GLU A 25 -4.21 9.05 -6.16
N THR A 26 -3.88 10.35 -6.10
CA THR A 26 -2.80 10.93 -6.93
C THR A 26 -1.45 10.27 -6.69
N ARG A 27 -1.24 9.67 -5.51
CA ARG A 27 0.00 8.97 -5.16
C ARG A 27 -0.15 7.45 -5.11
N LEU A 28 -1.34 6.96 -4.74
CA LEU A 28 -1.67 5.53 -4.74
C LEU A 28 -1.51 4.95 -6.15
N LEU A 29 -2.09 5.57 -7.17
CA LEU A 29 -2.10 4.98 -8.52
C LEU A 29 -0.68 4.91 -9.13
N PRO A 30 0.17 5.97 -9.07
CA PRO A 30 1.57 5.84 -9.43
C PRO A 30 2.34 4.83 -8.56
N PHE A 31 2.05 4.75 -7.26
CA PHE A 31 2.69 3.76 -6.38
C PHE A 31 2.41 2.33 -6.84
N LEU A 32 1.18 2.02 -7.29
CA LEU A 32 0.87 0.69 -7.82
C LEU A 32 1.72 0.34 -9.05
N VAL A 33 1.95 1.28 -9.96
CA VAL A 33 2.84 1.07 -11.12
C VAL A 33 4.30 0.95 -10.69
N ARG A 34 4.75 1.75 -9.71
CA ARG A 34 6.11 1.67 -9.15
C ARG A 34 6.41 0.28 -8.62
N GLN A 35 5.49 -0.37 -7.90
CA GLN A 35 5.72 -1.70 -7.35
C GLN A 35 6.05 -2.72 -8.44
N ASP A 36 5.37 -2.64 -9.59
CA ASP A 36 5.65 -3.49 -10.75
C ASP A 36 6.96 -3.10 -11.45
N PHE A 37 7.21 -1.79 -11.57
CA PHE A 37 8.44 -1.25 -12.17
C PHE A 37 9.71 -1.66 -11.39
N LEU A 38 9.64 -1.70 -10.05
CA LEU A 38 10.77 -2.10 -9.21
C LEU A 38 11.24 -3.55 -9.43
N ASN A 39 10.36 -4.40 -9.96
CA ASN A 39 10.69 -5.79 -10.24
C ASN A 39 11.17 -6.01 -11.69
N LEU A 40 11.35 -4.96 -12.48
CA LEU A 40 11.90 -5.03 -13.84
C LEU A 40 13.42 -4.78 -13.89
N PRO A 41 14.09 -5.25 -14.96
CA PRO A 41 13.59 -6.11 -16.04
C PRO A 41 13.51 -7.59 -15.64
N SER A 42 12.80 -8.39 -16.43
CA SER A 42 12.76 -9.85 -16.29
C SER A 42 13.29 -10.51 -17.56
N PRO A 43 14.32 -11.39 -17.49
CA PRO A 43 15.06 -11.78 -16.30
C PRO A 43 16.12 -10.74 -15.91
N ALA A 44 16.31 -10.51 -14.61
CA ALA A 44 17.43 -9.75 -14.06
C ALA A 44 17.87 -10.34 -12.71
N PRO A 45 19.09 -10.08 -12.23
CA PRO A 45 19.57 -10.60 -10.94
C PRO A 45 18.69 -10.22 -9.74
N GLY A 46 18.02 -9.07 -9.78
CA GLY A 46 17.12 -8.58 -8.73
C GLY A 46 15.64 -8.88 -8.96
N HIS A 47 15.30 -9.61 -10.04
CA HIS A 47 13.92 -9.98 -10.34
C HIS A 47 13.40 -11.06 -9.36
N LEU A 48 12.17 -10.87 -8.91
CA LEU A 48 11.42 -11.74 -8.02
C LEU A 48 10.33 -12.46 -8.79
N THR A 49 10.34 -13.79 -8.73
CA THR A 49 9.32 -14.63 -9.35
C THR A 49 8.16 -14.87 -8.39
N ALA A 50 7.04 -15.40 -8.91
CA ALA A 50 5.89 -15.69 -8.07
C ALA A 50 6.19 -16.63 -6.87
N PRO A 51 6.92 -17.75 -7.06
CA PRO A 51 7.35 -18.58 -5.94
C PRO A 51 8.23 -17.86 -4.91
N MET A 52 9.05 -16.89 -5.35
CA MET A 52 9.88 -16.09 -4.44
C MET A 52 9.02 -15.19 -3.56
N PHE A 53 7.97 -14.56 -4.10
CA PHE A 53 7.07 -13.77 -3.28
C PHE A 53 6.28 -14.60 -2.24
N LEU A 54 5.95 -15.86 -2.55
CA LEU A 54 5.36 -16.78 -1.56
C LEU A 54 6.34 -17.12 -0.44
N LEU A 55 7.60 -17.38 -0.79
CA LEU A 55 8.66 -17.61 0.20
C LEU A 55 8.88 -16.38 1.10
N LEU A 56 8.86 -15.19 0.52
CA LEU A 56 8.95 -13.93 1.27
C LEU A 56 7.79 -13.78 2.26
N LEU A 57 6.56 -14.05 1.81
CA LEU A 57 5.38 -13.99 2.68
C LEU A 57 5.47 -14.98 3.85
N GLN A 58 5.93 -16.20 3.58
CA GLN A 58 6.11 -17.21 4.62
C GLN A 58 7.16 -16.78 5.66
N GLU A 59 8.27 -16.19 5.23
CA GLU A 59 9.28 -15.66 6.14
C GLU A 59 8.75 -14.46 6.95
N MET A 60 7.93 -13.58 6.35
CA MET A 60 7.27 -12.50 7.08
C MET A 60 6.40 -13.05 8.20
N VAL A 61 5.56 -14.04 7.93
CA VAL A 61 4.75 -14.67 8.99
C VAL A 61 5.66 -15.28 10.05
N THR A 62 6.69 -16.02 9.66
CA THR A 62 7.64 -16.66 10.59
C THR A 62 8.31 -15.66 11.54
N GLN A 63 8.71 -14.49 11.03
CA GLN A 63 9.36 -13.47 11.85
C GLN A 63 8.36 -12.59 12.62
N CYS A 64 7.20 -12.28 12.05
CA CYS A 64 6.29 -11.26 12.57
C CYS A 64 5.17 -11.79 13.48
N ASP A 65 4.60 -12.97 13.18
CA ASP A 65 3.46 -13.53 13.93
C ASP A 65 3.76 -13.62 15.44
N PRO A 66 4.90 -14.20 15.90
CA PRO A 66 5.20 -14.26 17.33
C PRO A 66 5.35 -12.90 18.04
N GLN A 67 5.52 -11.79 17.30
CA GLN A 67 5.80 -10.47 17.88
C GLN A 67 4.55 -9.80 18.45
N ASP A 68 3.34 -10.25 18.10
CA ASP A 68 2.10 -9.73 18.69
C ASP A 68 1.65 -10.49 19.96
N GLY A 69 2.40 -11.52 20.35
CA GLY A 69 2.17 -12.32 21.56
C GLY A 69 1.31 -13.55 21.35
N VAL A 70 0.83 -13.80 20.13
CA VAL A 70 0.15 -15.03 19.72
C VAL A 70 0.93 -15.65 18.55
N THR A 71 0.77 -16.95 18.31
CA THR A 71 1.35 -17.62 17.13
C THR A 71 0.25 -18.42 16.48
N ASP A 72 -0.47 -17.78 15.58
CA ASP A 72 -1.63 -18.34 14.88
C ASP A 72 -1.51 -18.24 13.36
N GLY A 73 -0.33 -17.84 12.86
CA GLY A 73 -0.05 -17.61 11.45
C GLY A 73 -0.53 -16.25 10.93
N ILE A 74 -0.99 -15.34 11.81
CA ILE A 74 -1.55 -14.04 11.44
C ILE A 74 -0.67 -12.92 11.99
N ILE A 75 -0.25 -12.01 11.11
CA ILE A 75 0.45 -10.79 11.53
C ILE A 75 -0.58 -9.76 12.00
N MET A 76 -0.87 -9.68 13.31
CA MET A 76 -1.87 -8.72 13.81
C MET A 76 -1.35 -7.27 13.85
N GLN A 77 -0.04 -7.10 14.09
CA GLN A 77 0.61 -5.78 14.23
C GLN A 77 1.69 -5.54 13.17
N PRO A 78 1.33 -5.41 11.88
CA PRO A 78 2.29 -5.36 10.77
C PRO A 78 3.19 -4.13 10.80
N THR A 79 2.75 -3.01 11.39
CA THR A 79 3.55 -1.78 11.52
C THR A 79 4.60 -1.86 12.63
N SER A 80 4.48 -2.83 13.53
CA SER A 80 5.37 -3.03 14.67
C SER A 80 6.32 -4.21 14.45
N CYS A 81 6.12 -4.98 13.37
CA CYS A 81 6.99 -6.11 13.07
C CYS A 81 8.40 -5.65 12.73
N ASN A 82 9.37 -6.16 13.48
CA ASN A 82 10.79 -6.07 13.15
C ASN A 82 11.17 -7.20 12.19
N PHE A 83 10.92 -7.00 10.90
CA PHE A 83 11.23 -7.95 9.83
C PHE A 83 12.62 -7.67 9.23
N SER A 84 13.44 -8.71 9.08
CA SER A 84 14.73 -8.66 8.38
C SER A 84 14.71 -9.59 7.16
N PRO A 85 14.64 -9.04 5.92
CA PRO A 85 14.72 -9.84 4.72
C PRO A 85 16.10 -10.49 4.53
N GLU A 86 17.15 -10.00 5.20
CA GLU A 86 18.50 -10.56 5.14
C GLU A 86 18.56 -12.01 5.64
N ALA A 87 17.61 -12.43 6.49
CA ALA A 87 17.46 -13.83 6.89
C ALA A 87 17.30 -14.77 5.68
N LEU A 88 16.75 -14.27 4.57
CA LEU A 88 16.52 -15.00 3.33
C LEU A 88 17.73 -15.02 2.39
N LEU A 89 18.86 -14.41 2.75
CA LEU A 89 20.07 -14.47 1.93
C LEU A 89 20.56 -15.90 1.74
N CYS A 90 20.95 -16.21 0.51
CA CYS A 90 21.60 -17.48 0.22
C CYS A 90 22.92 -17.61 0.98
N SER A 91 23.09 -18.73 1.69
CA SER A 91 24.29 -19.10 2.43
C SER A 91 24.66 -20.55 2.11
N PRO A 92 25.85 -21.04 2.49
CA PRO A 92 26.19 -22.46 2.34
C PRO A 92 25.16 -23.41 2.96
N ASP A 93 24.52 -23.00 4.07
CA ASP A 93 23.53 -23.77 4.81
C ASP A 93 22.08 -23.57 4.32
N ARG A 94 21.83 -22.56 3.47
CA ARG A 94 20.52 -22.24 2.88
C ARG A 94 20.63 -22.17 1.36
N THR A 95 20.45 -23.34 0.72
CA THR A 95 20.62 -23.50 -0.72
C THR A 95 19.35 -23.15 -1.50
N LYS A 96 19.44 -23.09 -2.84
CA LYS A 96 18.27 -22.89 -3.71
C LYS A 96 17.13 -23.90 -3.47
N ALA A 97 17.45 -25.11 -2.98
CA ALA A 97 16.45 -26.13 -2.68
C ALA A 97 15.57 -25.78 -1.47
N SER A 98 16.09 -25.01 -0.50
CA SER A 98 15.34 -24.48 0.65
C SER A 98 14.67 -23.13 0.35
N GLY A 99 14.91 -22.55 -0.83
CA GLY A 99 14.49 -21.20 -1.17
C GLY A 99 15.36 -20.13 -0.49
N CYS A 100 16.07 -19.33 -1.28
CA CYS A 100 16.86 -18.20 -0.79
C CYS A 100 16.98 -17.13 -1.86
N PHE A 101 17.38 -15.94 -1.45
CA PHE A 101 17.46 -14.76 -2.28
C PHE A 101 18.91 -14.31 -2.41
N LYS A 102 19.25 -13.83 -3.60
CA LYS A 102 20.54 -13.15 -3.83
C LYS A 102 20.46 -11.73 -3.30
N GLN A 103 21.62 -11.10 -3.04
CA GLN A 103 21.67 -9.71 -2.60
C GLN A 103 20.85 -8.75 -3.48
N PRO A 104 20.91 -8.78 -4.82
CA PRO A 104 20.09 -7.88 -5.64
C PRO A 104 18.58 -8.09 -5.49
N GLN A 105 18.15 -9.29 -5.07
CA GLN A 105 16.74 -9.59 -4.83
C GLN A 105 16.31 -9.06 -3.45
N ILE A 106 17.19 -9.17 -2.44
CA ILE A 106 16.99 -8.51 -1.14
C ILE A 106 16.89 -6.99 -1.33
N ASP A 107 17.73 -6.40 -2.19
CA ASP A 107 17.67 -4.96 -2.49
C ASP A 107 16.33 -4.57 -3.15
N THR A 108 15.76 -5.41 -4.02
CA THR A 108 14.40 -5.23 -4.56
C THR A 108 13.34 -5.35 -3.46
N ILE A 109 13.42 -6.38 -2.59
CA ILE A 109 12.50 -6.58 -1.47
C ILE A 109 12.50 -5.36 -0.54
N ASN A 110 13.68 -4.86 -0.18
CA ASN A 110 13.82 -3.66 0.63
C ASN A 110 13.14 -2.45 -0.02
N ARG A 111 13.25 -2.25 -1.34
CA ARG A 111 12.57 -1.15 -2.04
C ARG A 111 11.04 -1.30 -2.12
N LEU A 112 10.53 -2.54 -2.09
CA LEU A 112 9.09 -2.83 -2.06
C LEU A 112 8.50 -2.65 -0.65
N LEU A 113 9.28 -2.96 0.38
CA LEU A 113 8.88 -2.96 1.78
C LEU A 113 9.11 -1.66 2.54
N ASN A 114 9.87 -0.73 1.96
CA ASN A 114 10.11 0.58 2.55
C ASN A 114 9.23 1.66 1.90
N ASP A 115 9.07 2.76 2.64
CA ASP A 115 8.36 3.94 2.16
C ASP A 115 8.98 4.43 0.85
N TRP A 116 8.12 4.84 -0.07
CA TRP A 116 8.59 5.53 -1.26
C TRP A 116 8.85 6.99 -0.90
N THR A 117 10.11 7.40 -0.97
CA THR A 117 10.55 8.77 -0.69
C THR A 117 11.18 9.42 -1.91
N ASP A 118 11.16 10.75 -1.94
CA ASP A 118 11.93 11.53 -2.92
C ASP A 118 13.43 11.55 -2.56
N SER A 119 14.24 12.20 -3.40
CA SER A 119 15.69 12.34 -3.20
C SER A 119 16.10 13.16 -1.97
N LYS A 120 15.16 13.88 -1.35
CA LYS A 120 15.36 14.65 -0.12
C LYS A 120 14.86 13.91 1.13
N GLY A 121 14.33 12.69 0.96
CA GLY A 121 13.75 11.89 2.04
C GLY A 121 12.32 12.28 2.39
N ASN A 122 11.63 13.10 1.60
CA ASN A 122 10.22 13.38 1.83
C ASN A 122 9.37 12.19 1.41
N LEU A 123 8.37 11.85 2.22
CA LEU A 123 7.43 10.77 1.92
C LEU A 123 6.63 11.09 0.65
N ILE A 124 6.73 10.21 -0.34
CA ILE A 124 5.83 10.15 -1.49
C ILE A 124 4.63 9.29 -1.14
N PHE A 125 4.84 8.01 -0.80
CA PHE A 125 3.76 7.12 -0.41
C PHE A 125 4.24 6.05 0.59
N PRO A 126 3.42 5.68 1.60
CA PRO A 126 3.79 4.66 2.57
C PRO A 126 4.04 3.28 1.97
N ALA A 127 4.92 2.52 2.60
CA ALA A 127 5.26 1.14 2.26
C ALA A 127 4.03 0.23 2.25
N LEU A 128 4.14 -0.96 1.64
CA LEU A 128 3.16 -2.02 1.88
C LEU A 128 3.24 -2.49 3.34
N ALA A 129 2.10 -2.84 3.94
CA ALA A 129 2.09 -3.44 5.26
C ALA A 129 2.71 -4.85 5.22
N MET A 130 3.40 -5.27 6.28
CA MET A 130 3.89 -6.64 6.40
C MET A 130 2.72 -7.65 6.28
N GLY A 131 2.95 -8.76 5.58
CA GLY A 131 1.89 -9.71 5.26
C GLY A 131 1.00 -9.31 4.07
N SER A 132 1.22 -8.14 3.46
CA SER A 132 0.58 -7.81 2.18
C SER A 132 1.05 -8.78 1.11
N TYR A 133 0.12 -9.29 0.31
CA TYR A 133 0.47 -10.09 -0.85
C TYR A 133 1.20 -9.22 -1.87
N PHE A 134 2.45 -9.56 -2.15
CA PHE A 134 3.17 -8.99 -3.27
C PHE A 134 2.59 -9.48 -4.59
N ARG A 135 2.72 -8.61 -5.59
CA ARG A 135 2.13 -8.78 -6.92
C ARG A 135 2.73 -9.99 -7.63
N ASN A 136 1.96 -11.09 -7.73
CA ASN A 136 2.24 -12.22 -8.63
C ASN A 136 1.27 -12.33 -9.82
N ASN A 137 1.85 -12.44 -11.03
CA ASN A 137 1.29 -12.47 -12.39
C ASN A 137 0.36 -13.66 -12.74
N SER A 138 -0.82 -13.76 -12.13
CA SER A 138 -1.88 -14.61 -12.72
C SER A 138 -3.28 -14.14 -12.30
N ASP A 139 -4.02 -13.53 -13.21
CA ASP A 139 -5.47 -13.24 -13.17
C ASP A 139 -5.96 -11.94 -12.50
N VAL A 140 -5.58 -11.61 -11.26
CA VAL A 140 -6.01 -10.31 -10.63
C VAL A 140 -5.13 -9.13 -11.05
N GLN A 141 -3.99 -9.44 -11.67
CA GLN A 141 -2.90 -8.52 -12.03
C GLN A 141 -3.25 -7.62 -13.19
N ASP A 142 -3.94 -8.18 -14.18
CA ASP A 142 -4.30 -7.42 -15.37
C ASP A 142 -5.21 -6.27 -14.95
N ALA A 143 -6.23 -6.50 -14.12
CA ALA A 143 -7.19 -5.46 -13.74
C ALA A 143 -6.58 -4.25 -12.99
N LEU A 144 -5.66 -4.46 -12.04
CA LEU A 144 -5.16 -3.36 -11.18
C LEU A 144 -3.97 -2.62 -11.76
N ALA A 145 -3.04 -3.34 -12.40
CA ALA A 145 -2.02 -2.70 -13.22
C ALA A 145 -2.69 -1.95 -14.38
N HIS A 146 -3.76 -2.53 -14.97
CA HIS A 146 -4.59 -1.84 -15.95
C HIS A 146 -5.25 -0.60 -15.37
N ILE A 147 -5.87 -0.62 -14.19
CA ILE A 147 -6.46 0.60 -13.60
C ILE A 147 -5.40 1.70 -13.40
N ALA A 148 -4.26 1.37 -12.81
CA ALA A 148 -3.22 2.36 -12.52
C ALA A 148 -2.56 2.92 -13.80
N THR A 149 -2.28 2.07 -14.79
CA THR A 149 -1.76 2.50 -16.09
C THR A 149 -2.82 3.27 -16.89
N THR A 150 -4.09 2.85 -16.85
CA THR A 150 -5.23 3.52 -17.48
C THR A 150 -5.43 4.93 -16.92
N TYR A 151 -5.26 5.11 -15.61
CA TYR A 151 -5.24 6.43 -14.99
C TYR A 151 -4.11 7.30 -15.55
N ILE A 152 -2.88 6.77 -15.62
CA ILE A 152 -1.74 7.52 -16.15
C ILE A 152 -1.97 7.90 -17.61
N VAL A 153 -2.35 6.96 -18.48
CA VAL A 153 -2.50 7.23 -19.92
C VAL A 153 -3.69 8.13 -20.23
N ASN A 154 -4.83 7.99 -19.55
CA ASN A 154 -6.06 8.72 -19.89
C ASN A 154 -6.26 9.99 -19.08
N MET A 155 -5.85 10.01 -17.81
CA MET A 155 -6.12 11.14 -16.90
C MET A 155 -4.92 12.06 -16.69
N LEU A 156 -3.69 11.58 -16.92
CA LEU A 156 -2.47 12.39 -16.74
C LEU A 156 -1.79 12.77 -18.05
N LEU A 157 -1.48 11.78 -18.90
CA LEU A 157 -0.66 11.98 -20.08
C LEU A 157 -1.47 12.25 -21.35
N ASN A 158 -2.71 11.74 -21.41
CA ASN A 158 -3.50 11.67 -22.64
C ASN A 158 -2.71 11.00 -23.79
N ASP A 159 -1.97 9.95 -23.47
CA ASP A 159 -1.11 9.19 -24.39
C ASP A 159 -1.28 7.69 -24.17
N THR A 160 -2.08 7.05 -25.03
CA THR A 160 -2.35 5.61 -24.98
C THR A 160 -1.17 4.75 -25.41
N ASN A 161 -0.09 5.34 -25.95
CA ASN A 161 1.13 4.63 -26.36
C ASN A 161 2.21 4.65 -25.27
N TRP A 162 1.96 5.28 -24.12
CA TRP A 162 2.92 5.34 -23.03
C TRP A 162 3.29 3.93 -22.53
N ASP A 163 4.59 3.63 -22.51
CA ASP A 163 5.11 2.39 -21.97
C ASP A 163 5.38 2.54 -20.47
N TRP A 164 4.68 1.76 -19.65
CA TRP A 164 4.84 1.76 -18.20
C TRP A 164 6.25 1.41 -17.73
N ARG A 165 7.07 0.78 -18.58
CA ARG A 165 8.50 0.53 -18.33
C ARG A 165 9.34 1.81 -18.35
N THR A 166 8.75 2.94 -18.72
CA THR A 166 9.37 4.27 -18.66
C THR A 166 8.93 5.08 -17.43
N PHE A 167 8.28 4.41 -16.47
CA PHE A 167 7.83 5.00 -15.21
C PHE A 167 8.95 5.78 -14.51
N ASN A 168 8.58 6.95 -13.99
CA ASN A 168 9.46 7.78 -13.19
C ASN A 168 8.64 8.66 -12.23
N ASP A 169 9.31 9.18 -11.21
CA ASP A 169 8.68 9.91 -10.09
C ASP A 169 7.98 11.21 -10.53
N SER A 170 8.27 11.77 -11.71
CA SER A 170 7.59 12.98 -12.20
C SER A 170 6.09 12.78 -12.43
N LEU A 171 5.65 11.55 -12.66
CA LEU A 171 4.23 11.20 -12.79
C LEU A 171 3.45 11.47 -11.51
N VAL A 172 4.09 11.37 -10.34
CA VAL A 172 3.48 11.74 -9.06
C VAL A 172 3.25 13.24 -8.99
N LEU A 173 4.26 14.03 -9.38
CA LEU A 173 4.16 15.49 -9.37
C LEU A 173 3.10 15.98 -10.36
N LEU A 174 2.98 15.29 -11.50
CA LEU A 174 1.93 15.55 -12.48
C LEU A 174 0.54 15.18 -11.91
N ALA A 175 0.42 14.01 -11.27
CA ALA A 175 -0.82 13.57 -10.63
C ALA A 175 -1.26 14.52 -9.51
N ASP A 176 -0.35 14.93 -8.61
CA ASP A 176 -0.63 15.90 -7.54
C ASP A 176 -1.02 17.28 -8.11
N ARG A 177 -0.46 17.68 -9.25
CA ARG A 177 -0.81 18.95 -9.91
C ARG A 177 -2.18 18.93 -10.56
N ILE A 178 -2.50 17.84 -11.28
CA ILE A 178 -3.77 17.74 -12.02
C ILE A 178 -4.92 17.42 -11.06
N ASP A 179 -4.69 16.52 -10.10
CA ASP A 179 -5.68 15.91 -9.20
C ASP A 179 -7.05 15.72 -9.89
N PRO A 180 -7.12 14.79 -10.88
CA PRO A 180 -8.29 14.67 -11.74
C PRO A 180 -9.58 14.53 -10.91
N CYS A 181 -10.52 15.46 -11.10
CA CYS A 181 -11.79 15.51 -10.37
C CYS A 181 -11.66 15.69 -8.84
N ASN A 182 -10.54 16.24 -8.34
CA ASN A 182 -10.29 16.37 -6.89
C ASN A 182 -10.43 15.00 -6.19
N ALA A 183 -9.73 14.00 -6.73
CA ALA A 183 -9.87 12.59 -6.34
C ALA A 183 -9.28 12.33 -4.94
N ASN A 184 -8.30 13.13 -4.52
CA ASN A 184 -7.79 13.05 -3.18
C ASN A 184 -8.87 13.37 -2.14
N THR A 185 -8.80 12.65 -1.04
CA THR A 185 -9.69 12.76 0.13
C THR A 185 -8.84 13.18 1.33
N ASP A 186 -8.08 14.25 1.17
CA ASP A 186 -7.05 14.75 2.08
C ASP A 186 -7.47 16.00 2.87
N GLN A 187 -8.75 16.35 2.84
CA GLN A 187 -9.33 17.33 3.76
C GLN A 187 -9.51 16.68 5.14
N PHE A 188 -8.48 16.81 5.99
CA PHE A 188 -8.48 16.20 7.32
C PHE A 188 -9.38 16.93 8.34
N ASP A 189 -9.86 18.13 8.02
CA ASP A 189 -10.83 18.84 8.84
C ASP A 189 -12.25 18.31 8.63
N MET A 190 -12.64 17.35 9.47
CA MET A 190 -13.98 16.76 9.50
C MET A 190 -14.94 17.49 10.46
N THR A 191 -14.63 18.72 10.89
CA THR A 191 -15.46 19.49 11.84
C THR A 191 -16.92 19.61 11.39
N PRO A 192 -17.25 19.93 10.12
CA PRO A 192 -18.64 20.04 9.65
C PRO A 192 -19.43 18.73 9.83
N PHE A 193 -18.82 17.59 9.45
CA PHE A 193 -19.43 16.27 9.61
C PHE A 193 -19.61 15.88 11.08
N LYS A 194 -18.65 16.24 11.94
CA LYS A 194 -18.69 15.94 13.39
C LYS A 194 -19.71 16.79 14.14
N GLN A 195 -19.83 18.09 13.83
CA GLN A 195 -20.71 19.02 14.55
C GLN A 195 -22.19 18.63 14.48
N ARG A 196 -22.60 17.95 13.41
CA ARG A 196 -23.96 17.41 13.24
C ARG A 196 -24.18 16.01 13.81
N GLY A 197 -23.17 15.43 14.45
CA GLY A 197 -23.25 14.09 15.06
C GLY A 197 -22.90 12.93 14.11
N GLY A 198 -22.35 13.21 12.93
CA GLY A 198 -21.94 12.19 11.96
C GLY A 198 -20.85 11.26 12.51
N LYS A 199 -20.91 9.98 12.16
CA LYS A 199 -19.96 8.94 12.57
C LYS A 199 -19.32 8.28 11.35
N SER A 200 -18.00 8.19 11.31
CA SER A 200 -17.29 7.43 10.27
C SER A 200 -16.41 6.36 10.89
N ASN A 201 -16.49 5.14 10.34
CA ASN A 201 -15.68 4.00 10.76
C ASN A 201 -14.81 3.57 9.57
N SER A 202 -13.49 3.59 9.74
CA SER A 202 -12.56 3.10 8.72
C SER A 202 -12.16 1.66 9.01
N LEU A 203 -12.32 0.77 8.03
CA LEU A 203 -11.96 -0.65 8.16
C LEU A 203 -10.82 -1.00 7.22
N SER A 204 -9.63 -1.24 7.78
CA SER A 204 -8.46 -1.79 7.09
C SER A 204 -8.41 -3.31 7.25
N ARG A 205 -7.87 -4.05 6.28
CA ARG A 205 -7.51 -5.47 6.42
C ARG A 205 -6.05 -5.58 6.00
N ILE A 206 -5.26 -6.30 6.78
CA ILE A 206 -3.80 -6.33 6.66
C ILE A 206 -3.38 -7.05 5.37
N GLU A 207 -4.07 -8.14 5.01
CA GLU A 207 -3.83 -8.96 3.81
C GLU A 207 -4.27 -8.29 2.48
N ARG A 208 -4.39 -6.96 2.43
CA ARG A 208 -4.93 -6.29 1.23
C ARG A 208 -3.90 -6.20 0.10
N ARG A 209 -4.41 -6.42 -1.10
CA ARG A 209 -3.66 -6.45 -2.36
C ARG A 209 -3.47 -5.06 -3.01
N VAL A 210 -4.25 -4.05 -2.61
CA VAL A 210 -4.41 -2.78 -3.39
C VAL A 210 -4.14 -1.52 -2.58
N ARG A 211 -4.61 -1.47 -1.33
CA ARG A 211 -4.56 -0.27 -0.50
C ARG A 211 -3.78 -0.59 0.76
N SER A 212 -2.67 0.13 0.94
CA SER A 212 -1.75 -0.15 2.03
C SER A 212 -2.38 0.24 3.36
N ALA A 213 -2.41 -0.69 4.32
CA ALA A 213 -2.87 -0.41 5.67
C ALA A 213 -2.01 0.68 6.36
N THR A 214 -0.75 0.84 5.95
CA THR A 214 0.12 1.95 6.42
C THR A 214 -0.35 3.31 5.91
N SER A 215 -0.92 3.38 4.69
CA SER A 215 -1.52 4.60 4.16
C SER A 215 -2.79 4.99 4.91
N GLU A 216 -3.61 4.02 5.30
CA GLU A 216 -4.76 4.26 6.18
C GLU A 216 -4.33 4.71 7.58
N HIS A 217 -3.26 4.13 8.11
CA HIS A 217 -2.68 4.58 9.38
C HIS A 217 -2.21 6.04 9.29
N LEU A 218 -1.56 6.42 8.19
CA LEU A 218 -1.16 7.80 7.93
C LEU A 218 -2.36 8.75 7.87
N LEU A 219 -3.43 8.40 7.15
CA LEU A 219 -4.68 9.17 7.12
C LEU A 219 -5.20 9.43 8.55
N LEU A 220 -5.27 8.39 9.38
CA LEU A 220 -5.75 8.51 10.76
C LEU A 220 -4.84 9.38 11.62
N GLN A 221 -3.52 9.31 11.43
CA GLN A 221 -2.58 10.21 12.10
C GLN A 221 -2.81 11.67 11.71
N GLN A 222 -3.04 11.96 10.43
CA GLN A 222 -3.32 13.33 9.96
C GLN A 222 -4.64 13.87 10.53
N CYS A 223 -5.71 13.07 10.51
CA CYS A 223 -6.97 13.46 11.15
C CYS A 223 -6.78 13.74 12.66
N ARG A 224 -6.04 12.89 13.37
CA ARG A 224 -5.75 13.10 14.81
C ARG A 224 -4.96 14.37 15.09
N ARG A 225 -4.07 14.79 14.19
CA ARG A 225 -3.35 16.07 14.34
C ARG A 225 -4.29 17.28 14.30
N VAL A 226 -5.37 17.20 13.53
CA VAL A 226 -6.36 18.30 13.42
C VAL A 226 -7.36 18.28 14.58
N HIS A 227 -7.87 17.10 14.96
CA HIS A 227 -9.00 16.99 15.91
C HIS A 227 -8.64 16.49 17.31
N GLY A 228 -7.38 16.13 17.57
CA GLY A 228 -6.98 15.41 18.78
C GLY A 228 -7.38 13.92 18.72
N PRO A 229 -7.59 13.24 19.86
CA PRO A 229 -8.00 11.84 19.89
C PRO A 229 -9.38 11.67 19.22
N ILE A 230 -9.43 10.98 18.07
CA ILE A 230 -10.69 10.67 17.37
C ILE A 230 -11.09 9.22 17.64
N SER A 231 -12.39 8.97 17.79
CA SER A 231 -13.00 7.63 17.84
C SER A 231 -13.00 6.89 16.49
N PHE A 232 -11.95 7.00 15.68
CA PHE A 232 -11.77 6.12 14.53
C PHE A 232 -11.17 4.79 15.02
N ARG A 233 -11.94 3.71 14.87
CA ARG A 233 -11.50 2.34 15.19
C ARG A 233 -11.04 1.64 13.92
N LEU A 234 -9.77 1.26 13.86
CA LEU A 234 -9.30 0.18 12.97
C LEU A 234 -9.73 -1.14 13.59
N LEU A 235 -10.45 -1.98 12.85
CA LEU A 235 -10.70 -3.36 13.28
C LEU A 235 -9.58 -4.25 12.72
N PRO A 236 -9.09 -5.23 13.50
CA PRO A 236 -8.12 -6.20 13.02
C PRO A 236 -8.71 -7.06 11.90
N ALA A 237 -7.83 -7.69 11.12
CA ALA A 237 -8.21 -8.59 10.04
C ALA A 237 -9.15 -9.69 10.58
N VAL A 238 -10.30 -9.88 9.94
CA VAL A 238 -11.19 -11.00 10.22
C VAL A 238 -10.78 -12.14 9.26
N PRO A 239 -10.36 -13.31 9.75
CA PRO A 239 -10.17 -14.48 8.91
C PRO A 239 -11.53 -14.94 8.38
N HIS A 240 -11.60 -15.38 7.12
CA HIS A 240 -12.74 -16.16 6.66
C HIS A 240 -12.52 -17.64 7.03
N PRO A 241 -13.57 -18.37 7.44
CA PRO A 241 -13.52 -19.80 7.72
C PRO A 241 -13.24 -20.64 6.48
#